data_AF-A0A928X334-F1
#
_entry.id   AF-A0A928X334-F1
#
_cell.length_a   1.000
_cell.length_b   1.000
_cell.length_c   1.000
_cell.angle_alpha   90.00
_cell.angle_beta   90.00
_cell.angle_gamma   90.00
#
_symmetry.space_group_name_H-M   'P 1'
#
loop_
_entity.id
_entity.type
_entity.pdbx_description
1 polymer ?
#
loop_
_entity_poly.entity_id
_entity_poly.type
_entity_poly.pdbx_seq_one_letter_code
_entity_poly.pdbx_strand_id
1 'polypeptide(L)'
;MGFGAIITSGNNNKLLPERLVDCITEVRVEQFLDEPTRFAIRFQEDIVDEEPMIMKASELQCEQMIAIAVEVNDALTCLVRGPITHTQCSITLGGPGSWFEIHGQDRRIELDRQCVRKAWSGLASSAAQSILGDAFDATDITATNIFYGAPRAGPTQATQTLNQRFTNEAFVCQIARQNNLCYWLSYDCEVDRLDLTGQSLTIDETANLKPSPPRPQSSGLPTPPVDLISLVPTVNVVLRVNVQPDQCQTVTAFQLNVNPEQPNQFSGTAIDESDLNEQSTTASDPQPSISQNGRRINECEAQRDLCVTTAGSATEVQNRAEAALTESGWYVNATASTTAHMLGGVLMPHDVVDVEGLGEENSGSYQIKTTTHVINAADHFMDLELRRNVMGGS
;
A
#
# COMPACT_ATOMS: atom_id res chain seq x y z
N MET A 1 -21.54 -1.64 -23.66
CA MET A 1 -20.16 -1.70 -23.16
C MET A 1 -20.09 -0.66 -22.06
N GLY A 2 -20.04 -1.09 -20.80
CA GLY A 2 -20.02 -0.17 -19.66
C GLY A 2 -18.68 0.53 -19.53
N PHE A 3 -18.62 1.57 -18.70
CA PHE A 3 -17.42 2.38 -18.42
C PHE A 3 -16.23 1.57 -17.83
N GLY A 4 -16.44 0.31 -17.44
CA GLY A 4 -15.39 -0.59 -16.91
C GLY A 4 -15.16 -0.47 -15.40
N ALA A 5 -15.58 0.64 -14.79
CA ALA A 5 -15.64 0.81 -13.34
C ALA A 5 -17.08 0.70 -12.82
N ILE A 6 -17.22 0.08 -11.66
CA ILE A 6 -18.44 0.01 -10.86
C ILE A 6 -18.25 0.97 -9.68
N ILE A 7 -19.06 2.02 -9.61
CA ILE A 7 -18.92 3.06 -8.60
C ILE A 7 -20.15 3.06 -7.70
N THR A 8 -19.90 3.09 -6.40
CA THR A 8 -20.94 3.18 -5.38
C THR A 8 -20.82 4.43 -4.54
N SER A 9 -21.91 4.84 -3.92
CA SER A 9 -22.00 5.97 -2.99
C SER A 9 -22.73 5.59 -1.70
N GLY A 10 -22.31 6.24 -0.61
CA GLY A 10 -22.85 6.13 0.73
C GLY A 10 -22.35 4.91 1.50
N ASN A 11 -22.67 4.86 2.80
CA ASN A 11 -22.17 3.82 3.70
C ASN A 11 -22.60 2.40 3.31
N ASN A 12 -23.73 2.27 2.60
CA ASN A 12 -24.28 1.00 2.13
C ASN A 12 -23.80 0.63 0.72
N ASN A 13 -22.82 1.36 0.17
CA ASN A 13 -22.24 1.12 -1.15
C ASN A 13 -23.30 0.91 -2.24
N LYS A 14 -24.25 1.85 -2.34
CA LYS A 14 -25.27 1.80 -3.40
C LYS A 14 -24.67 2.25 -4.73
N LEU A 15 -24.92 1.53 -5.81
CA LEU A 15 -24.49 1.91 -7.15
C LEU A 15 -24.90 3.36 -7.46
N LEU A 16 -23.99 4.09 -8.10
CA LEU A 16 -24.32 5.42 -8.60
C LEU A 16 -25.48 5.32 -9.61
N PRO A 17 -26.47 6.24 -9.55
CA PRO A 17 -27.54 6.28 -10.54
C PRO A 17 -27.00 6.44 -11.96
N GLU A 18 -27.65 5.80 -12.95
CA GLU A 18 -27.24 5.83 -14.36
C GLU A 18 -27.00 7.26 -14.88
N ARG A 19 -27.84 8.22 -14.48
CA ARG A 19 -27.68 9.66 -14.83
C ARG A 19 -26.32 10.26 -14.47
N LEU A 20 -25.64 9.73 -13.44
CA LEU A 20 -24.31 10.18 -13.03
C LEU A 20 -23.23 9.36 -13.72
N VAL A 21 -23.45 8.05 -13.87
CA VAL A 21 -22.53 7.11 -14.54
C VAL A 21 -22.31 7.53 -15.99
N ASP A 22 -23.38 7.93 -16.70
CA ASP A 22 -23.32 8.38 -18.09
C ASP A 22 -22.49 9.67 -18.27
N CYS A 23 -22.28 10.44 -17.19
CA CYS A 23 -21.48 11.65 -17.20
C CYS A 23 -20.02 11.42 -16.85
N ILE A 24 -19.61 10.20 -16.47
CA ILE A 24 -18.22 9.92 -16.09
C ILE A 24 -17.32 9.92 -17.33
N THR A 25 -16.21 10.64 -17.23
CA THR A 25 -15.21 10.75 -18.30
C THR A 25 -13.91 10.03 -17.94
N GLU A 26 -13.52 10.05 -16.67
CA GLU A 26 -12.30 9.39 -16.16
C GLU A 26 -12.49 9.01 -14.69
N VAL A 27 -11.99 7.83 -14.32
CA VAL A 27 -11.79 7.41 -12.94
C VAL A 27 -10.30 7.12 -12.76
N ARG A 28 -9.69 7.74 -11.76
CA ARG A 28 -8.30 7.54 -11.39
C ARG A 28 -8.21 6.99 -9.98
N VAL A 29 -7.45 5.92 -9.78
CA VAL A 29 -7.14 5.37 -8.45
C VAL A 29 -5.64 5.19 -8.34
N GLU A 30 -5.03 5.87 -7.37
CA GLU A 30 -3.60 5.81 -7.06
C GLU A 30 -3.42 5.05 -5.75
N GLN A 31 -2.82 3.87 -5.84
CA GLN A 31 -2.58 2.99 -4.70
C GLN A 31 -1.09 2.91 -4.42
N PHE A 32 -0.73 2.85 -3.14
CA PHE A 32 0.66 2.86 -2.68
C PHE A 32 0.88 1.76 -1.64
N LEU A 33 2.13 1.36 -1.49
CA LEU A 33 2.55 0.38 -0.49
C LEU A 33 2.32 0.84 0.96
N ASP A 34 2.63 2.10 1.26
CA ASP A 34 2.64 2.64 2.63
C ASP A 34 1.91 3.98 2.78
N GLU A 35 1.27 4.48 1.72
CA GLU A 35 0.49 5.72 1.74
C GLU A 35 -1.00 5.44 1.51
N PRO A 36 -1.92 6.30 2.00
CA PRO A 36 -3.35 6.27 1.66
C PRO A 36 -3.60 6.15 0.15
N THR A 37 -4.46 5.21 -0.23
CA THR A 37 -4.97 5.13 -1.60
C THR A 37 -5.80 6.38 -1.87
N ARG A 38 -5.58 7.01 -3.03
CA ARG A 38 -6.28 8.21 -3.46
C ARG A 38 -7.13 7.90 -4.68
N PHE A 39 -8.24 8.61 -4.83
CA PHE A 39 -9.05 8.52 -6.04
C PHE A 39 -9.50 9.88 -6.52
N ALA A 40 -9.75 9.95 -7.83
CA ALA A 40 -10.43 11.05 -8.47
C ALA A 40 -11.45 10.52 -9.48
N ILE A 41 -12.63 11.14 -9.53
CA ILE A 41 -13.64 10.82 -10.55
C ILE A 41 -14.04 12.11 -11.22
N ARG A 42 -13.85 12.17 -12.54
CA ARG A 42 -14.20 13.32 -13.37
C ARG A 42 -15.49 13.07 -14.13
N PHE A 43 -16.41 14.01 -13.96
CA PHE A 43 -17.69 14.06 -14.64
C PHE A 43 -17.70 15.22 -15.65
N GLN A 44 -18.28 14.97 -16.82
CA GLN A 44 -18.75 16.04 -17.68
C GLN A 44 -19.92 16.72 -16.98
N GLU A 45 -19.85 18.04 -16.82
CA GLU A 45 -20.92 18.82 -16.23
C GLU A 45 -21.85 19.32 -17.33
N ASP A 46 -23.15 19.16 -17.11
CA ASP A 46 -24.19 19.68 -17.99
C ASP A 46 -25.05 20.69 -17.23
N ILE A 47 -25.49 21.73 -17.94
CA ILE A 47 -26.29 22.81 -17.36
C ILE A 47 -27.74 22.58 -17.79
N VAL A 48 -28.56 22.11 -16.84
CA VAL A 48 -29.99 21.87 -17.04
C VAL A 48 -30.75 22.92 -16.24
N ASP A 49 -31.69 23.62 -16.88
CA ASP A 49 -32.49 24.68 -16.24
C ASP A 49 -31.63 25.77 -15.55
N GLU A 50 -30.53 26.17 -16.20
CA GLU A 50 -29.55 27.16 -15.70
C GLU A 50 -28.74 26.72 -14.47
N GLU A 51 -28.83 25.45 -14.06
CA GLU A 51 -28.13 24.92 -12.88
C GLU A 51 -27.21 23.74 -13.23
N PRO A 52 -26.07 23.57 -12.53
CA PRO A 52 -25.20 22.42 -12.71
C PRO A 52 -25.85 21.16 -12.13
N MET A 53 -25.91 20.09 -12.91
CA MET A 53 -26.57 18.83 -12.53
C MET A 53 -25.71 18.01 -11.56
N ILE A 54 -24.43 17.82 -11.87
CA ILE A 54 -23.54 16.91 -11.15
C ILE A 54 -23.13 17.51 -9.80
N MET A 55 -22.77 18.79 -9.77
CA MET A 55 -22.41 19.50 -8.54
C MET A 55 -23.47 19.40 -7.43
N LYS A 56 -24.76 19.27 -7.78
CA LYS A 56 -25.87 19.19 -6.82
C LYS A 56 -26.24 17.78 -6.42
N ALA A 57 -25.62 16.76 -7.02
CA ALA A 57 -25.89 15.36 -6.71
C ALA A 57 -25.57 15.08 -5.24
N SER A 58 -26.55 14.62 -4.47
CA SER A 58 -26.36 14.30 -3.04
C SER A 58 -25.36 13.17 -2.82
N GLU A 59 -25.21 12.30 -3.82
CA GLU A 59 -24.33 11.15 -3.87
C GLU A 59 -22.84 11.56 -3.92
N LEU A 60 -22.55 12.78 -4.39
CA LEU A 60 -21.20 13.29 -4.63
C LEU A 60 -20.81 14.44 -3.67
N GLN A 61 -21.57 14.63 -2.58
CA GLN A 61 -21.27 15.66 -1.60
C GLN A 61 -20.06 15.30 -0.75
N CYS A 62 -19.43 16.30 -0.13
CA CYS A 62 -18.31 16.08 0.79
C CYS A 62 -18.68 15.03 1.86
N GLU A 63 -17.70 14.23 2.27
CA GLU A 63 -17.85 13.15 3.25
C GLU A 63 -18.71 11.96 2.78
N GLN A 64 -19.28 11.99 1.58
CA GLN A 64 -19.91 10.80 1.02
C GLN A 64 -18.86 9.72 0.78
N MET A 65 -19.17 8.51 1.21
CA MET A 65 -18.36 7.34 0.93
C MET A 65 -18.49 6.96 -0.53
N ILE A 66 -17.36 6.73 -1.18
CA ILE A 66 -17.29 6.23 -2.55
C ILE A 66 -16.51 4.93 -2.50
N ALA A 67 -17.00 3.92 -3.20
CA ALA A 67 -16.18 2.75 -3.54
C ALA A 67 -16.07 2.61 -5.05
N ILE A 68 -14.88 2.28 -5.52
CA ILE A 68 -14.57 2.03 -6.92
C ILE A 68 -14.12 0.58 -7.03
N ALA A 69 -14.89 -0.20 -7.76
CA ALA A 69 -14.58 -1.58 -8.09
C ALA A 69 -14.49 -1.78 -9.60
N VAL A 70 -13.81 -2.84 -10.00
CA VAL A 70 -13.68 -3.27 -11.39
C VAL A 70 -14.00 -4.76 -11.48
N GLU A 71 -14.56 -5.18 -12.60
CA GLU A 71 -14.84 -6.59 -12.87
C GLU A 71 -13.86 -7.09 -13.92
N VAL A 72 -13.06 -8.10 -13.57
CA VAL A 72 -12.11 -8.73 -14.48
C VAL A 72 -12.24 -10.24 -14.34
N ASN A 73 -12.46 -10.95 -15.46
CA ASN A 73 -12.70 -12.39 -15.51
C ASN A 73 -13.83 -12.85 -14.56
N ASP A 74 -14.96 -12.12 -14.55
CA ASP A 74 -16.13 -12.38 -13.69
C ASP A 74 -15.84 -12.29 -12.18
N ALA A 75 -14.70 -11.70 -11.79
CA ALA A 75 -14.34 -11.43 -10.40
C ALA A 75 -14.37 -9.93 -10.13
N LEU A 76 -15.09 -9.53 -9.07
CA LEU A 76 -15.18 -8.16 -8.62
C LEU A 76 -13.99 -7.82 -7.72
N THR A 77 -13.24 -6.77 -8.07
CA THR A 77 -12.09 -6.29 -7.30
C THR A 77 -12.35 -4.85 -6.88
N CYS A 78 -12.39 -4.59 -5.57
CA CYS A 78 -12.48 -3.22 -5.06
C CYS A 78 -11.09 -2.58 -5.05
N LEU A 79 -10.94 -1.44 -5.73
CA LEU A 79 -9.69 -0.69 -5.80
C LEU A 79 -9.55 0.25 -4.60
N VAL A 80 -10.66 0.85 -4.16
CA VAL A 80 -10.68 1.78 -3.04
C VAL A 80 -12.08 1.95 -2.49
N ARG A 81 -12.16 2.16 -1.18
CA ARG A 81 -13.35 2.68 -0.50
C ARG A 81 -12.96 3.76 0.50
N GLY A 82 -13.63 4.90 0.44
CA GLY A 82 -13.46 5.98 1.41
C GLY A 82 -14.16 7.29 1.04
N PRO A 83 -14.06 8.32 1.91
CA PRO A 83 -14.87 9.51 1.77
C PRO A 83 -14.31 10.50 0.74
N ILE A 84 -15.22 11.27 0.13
CA ILE A 84 -14.86 12.46 -0.65
C ILE A 84 -14.26 13.52 0.29
N THR A 85 -13.02 13.91 0.03
CA THR A 85 -12.27 14.91 0.80
C THR A 85 -12.15 16.25 0.10
N HIS A 86 -12.28 16.27 -1.23
CA HIS A 86 -12.12 17.49 -2.02
C HIS A 86 -12.99 17.42 -3.28
N THR A 87 -13.47 18.58 -3.74
CA THR A 87 -14.20 18.70 -5.00
C THR A 87 -13.66 19.90 -5.77
N GLN A 88 -13.62 19.76 -7.09
CA GLN A 88 -13.15 20.79 -8.02
C GLN A 88 -14.13 20.91 -9.18
N CYS A 89 -14.29 22.11 -9.72
CA CYS A 89 -15.12 22.33 -10.90
C CYS A 89 -14.48 23.35 -11.85
N SER A 90 -14.81 23.22 -13.13
CA SER A 90 -14.53 24.24 -14.15
C SER A 90 -15.79 24.45 -14.98
N ILE A 91 -16.22 25.70 -15.09
CA ILE A 91 -17.45 26.07 -15.81
C ILE A 91 -17.05 26.95 -16.99
N THR A 92 -17.40 26.49 -18.20
CA THR A 92 -17.14 27.22 -19.45
C THR A 92 -18.38 27.96 -19.90
N LEU A 93 -18.21 29.18 -20.42
CA LEU A 93 -19.31 29.98 -20.96
C LEU A 93 -20.05 29.21 -22.06
N GLY A 94 -21.35 28.99 -21.85
CA GLY A 94 -22.21 28.28 -22.78
C GLY A 94 -22.43 26.80 -22.45
N GLY A 95 -21.70 26.22 -21.48
CA GLY A 95 -21.90 24.85 -21.00
C GLY A 95 -20.85 23.83 -21.49
N PRO A 96 -20.64 23.65 -22.81
CA PRO A 96 -19.70 22.67 -23.33
C PRO A 96 -18.28 22.80 -22.78
N GLY A 97 -17.73 21.67 -22.33
CA GLY A 97 -16.39 21.61 -21.73
C GLY A 97 -16.36 21.91 -20.23
N SER A 98 -17.51 22.16 -19.60
CA SER A 98 -17.60 22.22 -18.14
C SER A 98 -17.42 20.82 -17.54
N TRP A 99 -16.79 20.75 -16.37
CA TRP A 99 -16.55 19.50 -15.67
C TRP A 99 -16.59 19.69 -14.15
N PHE A 100 -16.90 18.59 -13.47
CA PHE A 100 -16.88 18.46 -12.02
C PHE A 100 -16.02 17.25 -11.66
N GLU A 101 -15.15 17.39 -10.67
CA GLU A 101 -14.25 16.34 -10.22
C GLU A 101 -14.34 16.19 -8.70
N ILE A 102 -14.45 14.96 -8.24
CA ILE A 102 -14.35 14.63 -6.83
C ILE A 102 -13.03 13.92 -6.57
N HIS A 103 -12.43 14.19 -5.42
CA HIS A 103 -11.28 13.48 -4.91
C HIS A 103 -11.56 12.94 -3.52
N GLY A 104 -11.02 11.77 -3.24
CA GLY A 104 -11.06 11.19 -1.92
C GLY A 104 -9.85 10.33 -1.65
N GLN A 105 -9.86 9.74 -0.47
CA GLN A 105 -8.85 8.81 0.00
C GLN A 105 -9.53 7.60 0.61
N ASP A 106 -8.79 6.52 0.77
CA ASP A 106 -9.26 5.40 1.57
C ASP A 106 -9.62 5.82 3.00
N ARG A 107 -10.35 4.96 3.71
CA ARG A 107 -10.87 5.25 5.06
C ARG A 107 -9.81 5.52 6.12
N ARG A 108 -8.51 5.34 5.84
CA ARG A 108 -7.46 5.78 6.77
C ARG A 108 -7.53 7.28 7.06
N ILE A 109 -8.09 8.08 6.14
CA ILE A 109 -8.32 9.51 6.38
C ILE A 109 -9.26 9.78 7.57
N GLU A 110 -10.17 8.86 7.92
CA GLU A 110 -11.02 8.99 9.11
C GLU A 110 -10.19 8.97 10.41
N LEU A 111 -9.11 8.19 10.40
CA LEU A 111 -8.16 8.08 11.52
C LEU A 111 -7.20 9.27 11.61
N ASP A 112 -7.11 10.09 10.56
CA ASP A 112 -6.22 11.26 10.48
C ASP A 112 -6.90 12.60 10.81
N ARG A 113 -8.15 12.58 11.32
CA ARG A 113 -8.91 13.81 11.57
C ARG A 113 -8.62 14.48 12.90
N GLN A 114 -8.30 13.68 13.92
CA GLN A 114 -8.22 14.16 15.30
C GLN A 114 -6.96 13.65 15.98
N CYS A 115 -6.22 14.57 16.59
CA CYS A 115 -5.07 14.23 17.42
C CYS A 115 -5.54 13.53 18.71
N VAL A 116 -4.93 12.40 19.01
CA VAL A 116 -5.19 11.63 20.23
C VAL A 116 -3.99 11.77 21.16
N ARG A 117 -4.27 11.88 22.46
CA ARG A 117 -3.26 11.90 23.53
C ARG A 117 -3.53 10.74 24.46
N LYS A 118 -2.84 9.63 24.25
CA LYS A 118 -3.04 8.39 25.01
C LYS A 118 -1.71 7.72 25.28
N ALA A 119 -1.54 7.24 26.51
CA ALA A 119 -0.44 6.37 26.87
C ALA A 119 -0.91 4.92 26.71
N TRP A 120 -0.10 4.12 26.04
CA TRP A 120 -0.34 2.71 25.78
C TRP A 120 0.63 1.84 26.59
N SER A 121 0.18 0.65 26.98
CA SER A 121 1.00 -0.39 27.60
C SER A 121 0.84 -1.70 26.82
N GLY A 122 1.78 -2.61 27.00
CA GLY A 122 1.90 -3.82 26.20
C GLY A 122 2.69 -3.60 24.92
N LEU A 123 2.44 -4.43 23.90
CA LEU A 123 3.08 -4.32 22.60
C LEU A 123 2.49 -3.17 21.79
N ALA A 124 3.31 -2.53 20.94
CA ALA A 124 2.81 -1.52 20.00
C ALA A 124 1.76 -2.11 19.03
N SER A 125 1.92 -3.38 18.63
CA SER A 125 0.90 -4.10 17.86
C SER A 125 -0.44 -4.21 18.59
N SER A 126 -0.47 -4.33 19.91
CA SER A 126 -1.71 -4.35 20.70
C SER A 126 -2.42 -2.98 20.70
N ALA A 127 -1.65 -1.90 20.69
CA ALA A 127 -2.20 -0.55 20.54
C ALA A 127 -2.80 -0.35 19.14
N ALA A 128 -2.08 -0.77 18.09
CA ALA A 128 -2.59 -0.75 16.72
C ALA A 128 -3.85 -1.61 16.56
N GLN A 129 -3.88 -2.81 17.15
CA GLN A 129 -5.05 -3.70 17.15
C GLN A 129 -6.30 -3.03 17.74
N SER A 130 -6.14 -2.31 18.87
CA SER A 130 -7.24 -1.58 19.47
C SER A 130 -7.74 -0.43 18.59
N ILE A 131 -6.85 0.28 17.90
CA ILE A 131 -7.23 1.41 17.03
C ILE A 131 -7.92 0.92 15.76
N LEU A 132 -7.34 -0.07 15.10
CA LEU A 132 -7.79 -0.57 13.81
C LEU A 132 -9.06 -1.43 13.95
N GLY A 133 -9.14 -2.24 15.02
CA GLY A 133 -10.32 -3.08 15.27
C GLY A 133 -11.59 -2.30 15.63
N ASP A 134 -11.46 -1.04 16.04
CA ASP A 134 -12.61 -0.15 16.26
C ASP A 134 -13.10 0.49 14.94
N ALA A 135 -12.28 0.50 13.88
CA ALA A 135 -12.51 1.26 12.65
C ALA A 135 -12.86 0.41 11.42
N PHE A 136 -12.35 -0.82 11.37
CA PHE A 136 -12.44 -1.73 10.21
C PHE A 136 -13.05 -3.07 10.60
N ASP A 137 -13.55 -3.82 9.60
CA ASP A 137 -14.27 -5.08 9.80
C ASP A 137 -13.34 -6.20 10.27
N ALA A 138 -12.10 -6.20 9.77
CA ALA A 138 -11.06 -7.14 10.16
C ALA A 138 -9.68 -6.48 10.26
N THR A 139 -8.76 -7.16 10.93
CA THR A 139 -7.38 -6.72 11.10
C THR A 139 -6.43 -7.90 10.98
N ASP A 140 -5.32 -7.71 10.25
CA ASP A 140 -4.20 -8.67 10.20
C ASP A 140 -2.92 -7.97 10.65
N ILE A 141 -2.51 -8.24 11.90
CA ILE A 141 -1.45 -7.50 12.59
C ILE A 141 -0.35 -8.45 13.05
N THR A 142 0.87 -8.21 12.57
CA THR A 142 2.08 -8.89 13.07
C THR A 142 2.50 -8.31 14.42
N ALA A 143 2.82 -9.18 15.38
CA ALA A 143 3.26 -8.77 16.71
C ALA A 143 4.60 -8.02 16.67
N THR A 144 4.67 -6.87 17.35
CA THR A 144 5.93 -6.11 17.54
C THR A 144 6.78 -6.72 18.66
N ASN A 145 8.08 -6.43 18.69
CA ASN A 145 9.03 -7.04 19.63
C ASN A 145 9.27 -6.25 20.93
N ILE A 146 8.84 -4.99 21.03
CA ILE A 146 9.02 -4.15 22.22
C ILE A 146 7.76 -4.14 23.09
N PHE A 147 7.93 -4.42 24.38
CA PHE A 147 6.87 -4.35 25.39
C PHE A 147 6.99 -3.09 26.24
N TYR A 148 5.97 -2.24 26.22
CA TYR A 148 5.92 -0.98 26.95
C TYR A 148 5.14 -1.13 28.28
N GLY A 149 5.62 -0.54 29.38
CA GLY A 149 4.83 -0.38 30.61
C GLY A 149 4.53 -1.61 31.50
N ALA A 150 5.43 -2.60 31.63
CA ALA A 150 5.24 -3.78 32.53
C ALA A 150 5.38 -3.47 34.06
N PRO A 151 4.88 -4.35 34.96
CA PRO A 151 4.68 -4.06 36.39
C PRO A 151 5.95 -4.07 37.25
N ARG A 152 5.87 -3.34 38.38
CA ARG A 152 6.85 -3.10 39.48
C ARG A 152 7.51 -4.33 40.15
N ALA A 153 7.45 -5.55 39.62
CA ALA A 153 7.97 -6.75 40.30
C ALA A 153 8.90 -7.59 39.39
N GLY A 154 10.11 -7.09 39.18
CA GLY A 154 11.24 -7.76 38.51
C GLY A 154 12.43 -6.80 38.41
N PRO A 155 13.68 -7.28 38.30
CA PRO A 155 14.88 -6.42 38.25
C PRO A 155 14.98 -5.58 36.98
N THR A 156 14.17 -5.84 35.96
CA THR A 156 14.06 -5.06 34.72
C THR A 156 12.79 -4.22 34.76
N GLN A 157 12.93 -2.96 35.17
CA GLN A 157 11.85 -1.97 35.06
C GLN A 157 11.65 -1.61 33.59
N ALA A 158 10.43 -1.74 33.08
CA ALA A 158 10.09 -1.11 31.80
C ALA A 158 10.02 0.40 32.02
N THR A 159 11.09 1.11 31.65
CA THR A 159 11.19 2.59 31.69
C THR A 159 10.54 3.26 30.48
N GLN A 160 10.31 2.50 29.42
CA GLN A 160 9.82 3.04 28.15
C GLN A 160 8.30 3.17 28.13
N THR A 161 7.83 4.32 27.61
CA THR A 161 6.41 4.65 27.50
C THR A 161 6.02 4.81 26.04
N LEU A 162 4.96 4.13 25.62
CA LEU A 162 4.40 4.29 24.29
C LEU A 162 3.32 5.38 24.32
N ASN A 163 3.69 6.59 23.94
CA ASN A 163 2.80 7.74 23.98
C ASN A 163 2.36 8.15 22.58
N GLN A 164 1.04 8.11 22.35
CA GLN A 164 0.43 8.70 21.17
C GLN A 164 0.24 10.21 21.39
N ARG A 165 0.68 11.03 20.43
CA ARG A 165 0.56 12.51 20.47
C ARG A 165 0.07 13.16 19.18
N PHE A 166 -0.25 12.34 18.17
CA PHE A 166 -0.75 12.74 16.85
C PHE A 166 -2.04 11.93 16.59
N THR A 167 -2.50 11.91 15.34
CA THR A 167 -3.71 11.21 14.93
C THR A 167 -3.58 9.69 15.06
N ASN A 168 -4.68 8.96 14.91
CA ASN A 168 -4.63 7.49 14.93
C ASN A 168 -3.86 6.95 13.73
N GLU A 169 -4.06 7.54 12.54
CA GLU A 169 -3.31 7.21 11.33
C GLU A 169 -1.81 7.36 11.56
N ALA A 170 -1.38 8.55 12.01
CA ALA A 170 0.04 8.87 12.11
C ALA A 170 0.74 7.96 13.14
N PHE A 171 -0.01 7.54 14.17
CA PHE A 171 0.50 6.60 15.16
C PHE A 171 0.74 5.21 14.58
N VAL A 172 -0.24 4.68 13.85
CA VAL A 172 -0.13 3.35 13.25
C VAL A 172 0.97 3.36 12.18
N CYS A 173 1.06 4.41 11.37
CA CYS A 173 2.17 4.61 10.42
C CYS A 173 3.54 4.69 11.12
N GLN A 174 3.63 5.36 12.27
CA GLN A 174 4.85 5.38 13.06
C GLN A 174 5.20 3.97 13.57
N ILE A 175 4.24 3.22 14.10
CA ILE A 175 4.44 1.84 14.55
C ILE A 175 4.93 0.97 13.38
N ALA A 176 4.31 1.09 12.21
CA ALA A 176 4.68 0.33 11.02
C ALA A 176 6.15 0.59 10.64
N ARG A 177 6.51 1.86 10.44
CA ARG A 177 7.87 2.29 10.05
C ARG A 177 8.92 1.90 11.08
N GLN A 178 8.62 2.02 12.37
CA GLN A 178 9.58 1.70 13.44
C GLN A 178 9.82 0.20 13.60
N ASN A 179 8.91 -0.65 13.10
CA ASN A 179 8.99 -2.10 13.25
C ASN A 179 9.17 -2.82 11.90
N ASN A 180 9.51 -2.07 10.84
CA ASN A 180 9.76 -2.63 9.52
C ASN A 180 8.54 -3.40 8.96
N LEU A 181 7.35 -2.83 9.17
CA LEU A 181 6.05 -3.31 8.70
C LEU A 181 5.45 -2.29 7.72
N CYS A 182 4.51 -2.76 6.89
CA CYS A 182 3.68 -1.90 6.05
C CYS A 182 2.27 -1.76 6.65
N TYR A 183 1.60 -0.65 6.36
CA TYR A 183 0.20 -0.40 6.75
C TYR A 183 -0.66 -0.06 5.55
N TRP A 184 -1.65 -0.91 5.25
CA TRP A 184 -2.55 -0.74 4.11
C TRP A 184 -3.92 -1.38 4.38
N LEU A 185 -4.90 -1.09 3.51
CA LEU A 185 -6.21 -1.72 3.53
C LEU A 185 -6.34 -2.71 2.37
N SER A 186 -6.98 -3.84 2.62
CA SER A 186 -7.43 -4.78 1.59
C SER A 186 -8.95 -4.93 1.65
N TYR A 187 -9.55 -5.29 0.52
CA TYR A 187 -10.99 -5.30 0.35
C TYR A 187 -11.45 -6.66 -0.18
N ASP A 188 -12.41 -7.28 0.49
CA ASP A 188 -13.20 -8.36 -0.07
C ASP A 188 -14.50 -7.77 -0.61
N CYS A 189 -14.78 -7.98 -1.89
CA CYS A 189 -15.87 -7.29 -2.58
C CYS A 189 -16.77 -8.26 -3.34
N GLU A 190 -18.06 -8.23 -3.03
CA GLU A 190 -19.06 -9.04 -3.71
C GLU A 190 -20.32 -8.21 -4.00
N VAL A 191 -21.12 -8.67 -4.97
CA VAL A 191 -22.47 -8.15 -5.17
C VAL A 191 -23.32 -8.49 -3.94
N ASP A 192 -24.02 -7.50 -3.40
CA ASP A 192 -24.89 -7.70 -2.26
C ASP A 192 -26.11 -8.56 -2.67
N ARG A 193 -26.09 -9.84 -2.29
CA ARG A 193 -27.18 -10.78 -2.60
C ARG A 193 -28.43 -10.56 -1.75
N LEU A 194 -28.34 -9.77 -0.68
CA LEU A 194 -29.46 -9.44 0.20
C LEU A 194 -30.22 -8.21 -0.30
N ASP A 195 -29.57 -7.35 -1.08
CA ASP A 195 -30.25 -6.29 -1.81
C ASP A 195 -30.99 -6.84 -3.03
N LEU A 196 -32.31 -7.01 -2.87
CA LEU A 196 -33.20 -7.47 -3.94
C LEU A 196 -33.27 -6.51 -5.14
N THR A 197 -32.76 -5.29 -5.01
CA THR A 197 -32.63 -4.37 -6.15
C THR A 197 -31.39 -4.66 -6.99
N GLY A 198 -30.41 -5.39 -6.45
CA GLY A 198 -29.13 -5.67 -7.09
C GLY A 198 -28.28 -4.42 -7.30
N GLN A 199 -28.48 -3.39 -6.47
CA GLN A 199 -27.87 -2.08 -6.62
C GLN A 199 -26.90 -1.74 -5.50
N SER A 200 -26.38 -2.72 -4.76
CA SER A 200 -25.33 -2.50 -3.77
C SER A 200 -24.22 -3.54 -3.82
N LEU A 201 -23.07 -3.16 -3.28
CA LEU A 201 -21.92 -4.03 -3.07
C LEU A 201 -21.69 -4.27 -1.57
N THR A 202 -21.38 -5.51 -1.21
CA THR A 202 -20.79 -5.83 0.08
C THR A 202 -19.28 -5.65 -0.04
N ILE A 203 -18.70 -4.82 0.84
CA ILE A 203 -17.26 -4.53 0.85
C ILE A 203 -16.79 -4.66 2.28
N ASP A 204 -16.04 -5.71 2.57
CA ASP A 204 -15.43 -5.95 3.88
C ASP A 204 -13.98 -5.43 3.85
N GLU A 205 -13.63 -4.61 4.84
CA GLU A 205 -12.34 -3.95 4.92
C GLU A 205 -11.43 -4.62 5.94
N THR A 206 -10.25 -5.05 5.49
CA THR A 206 -9.20 -5.57 6.37
C THR A 206 -8.04 -4.59 6.47
N ALA A 207 -7.73 -4.15 7.68
CA ALA A 207 -6.53 -3.35 7.95
C ALA A 207 -5.33 -4.25 8.21
N ASN A 208 -4.30 -4.13 7.37
CA ASN A 208 -3.09 -4.94 7.43
C ASN A 208 -1.96 -4.13 8.08
N LEU A 209 -1.33 -4.66 9.13
CA LEU A 209 -0.11 -4.14 9.73
C LEU A 209 0.91 -5.27 9.84
N LYS A 210 1.59 -5.56 8.74
CA LYS A 210 2.47 -6.74 8.62
C LYS A 210 3.58 -6.49 7.59
N PRO A 211 4.62 -7.34 7.53
CA PRO A 211 5.63 -7.21 6.49
C PRO A 211 5.02 -7.44 5.11
N SER A 212 5.38 -6.60 4.14
CA SER A 212 5.10 -6.84 2.73
C SER A 212 6.38 -6.70 1.91
N PRO A 213 6.88 -7.78 1.31
CA PRO A 213 6.24 -9.10 1.22
C PRO A 213 6.29 -9.88 2.55
N PRO A 214 5.45 -10.92 2.73
CA PRO A 214 5.45 -11.72 3.94
C PRO A 214 6.84 -12.29 4.24
N ARG A 215 7.29 -12.16 5.49
CA ARG A 215 8.55 -12.76 5.96
C ARG A 215 8.27 -14.15 6.53
N PRO A 216 9.12 -15.15 6.33
CA PRO A 216 9.02 -16.43 6.98
C PRO A 216 9.11 -16.18 8.47
N GLN A 217 8.14 -16.71 9.21
CA GLN A 217 8.23 -16.73 10.65
C GLN A 217 9.43 -17.60 11.03
N SER A 218 10.37 -17.08 11.81
CA SER A 218 11.44 -17.89 12.36
C SER A 218 10.80 -18.94 13.27
N SER A 219 10.80 -20.19 12.81
CA SER A 219 10.16 -21.30 13.52
C SER A 219 11.01 -21.72 14.71
N GLY A 220 11.27 -20.84 15.68
CA GLY A 220 11.94 -21.14 16.96
C GLY A 220 13.29 -21.88 16.90
N LEU A 221 13.89 -22.01 15.72
CA LEU A 221 15.14 -22.72 15.47
C LEU A 221 16.31 -21.73 15.47
N PRO A 222 17.52 -22.11 15.93
CA PRO A 222 18.63 -21.18 16.16
C PRO A 222 19.16 -20.48 14.90
N THR A 223 18.73 -20.92 13.72
CA THR A 223 19.04 -20.32 12.42
C THR A 223 17.96 -20.77 11.43
N PRO A 224 17.03 -19.91 10.98
CA PRO A 224 16.22 -20.23 9.81
C PRO A 224 17.18 -20.38 8.60
N PRO A 225 17.02 -21.41 7.75
CA PRO A 225 17.82 -21.52 6.54
C PRO A 225 17.59 -20.29 5.65
N VAL A 226 18.65 -19.88 4.95
CA VAL A 226 18.76 -18.64 4.17
C VAL A 226 17.79 -18.57 2.97
N ASP A 227 16.95 -19.61 2.77
CA ASP A 227 16.11 -19.85 1.59
C ASP A 227 14.61 -19.46 1.74
N LEU A 228 14.21 -18.64 2.71
CA LEU A 228 12.78 -18.57 3.09
C LEU A 228 12.01 -17.28 2.75
N ILE A 229 12.58 -16.32 2.02
CA ILE A 229 11.77 -15.31 1.26
C ILE A 229 12.09 -15.45 -0.22
N SER A 230 11.57 -16.51 -0.85
CA SER A 230 11.28 -16.39 -2.28
C SER A 230 9.99 -15.57 -2.36
N LEU A 231 9.99 -14.50 -3.16
CA LEU A 231 8.72 -13.87 -3.48
C LEU A 231 7.98 -14.82 -4.41
N VAL A 232 7.12 -15.65 -3.81
CA VAL A 232 6.18 -16.45 -4.57
C VAL A 232 5.19 -15.48 -5.21
N PRO A 233 5.02 -15.51 -6.54
CA PRO A 233 4.02 -14.69 -7.20
C PRO A 233 2.68 -14.81 -6.48
N THR A 234 2.15 -13.69 -6.02
CA THR A 234 0.85 -13.66 -5.32
C THR A 234 -0.30 -13.69 -6.32
N VAL A 235 0.01 -13.34 -7.56
CA VAL A 235 -0.94 -13.24 -8.67
C VAL A 235 -0.46 -14.10 -9.84
N ASN A 236 -1.42 -14.75 -10.52
CA ASN A 236 -1.16 -15.59 -11.68
C ASN A 236 -1.06 -14.77 -12.97
N VAL A 237 -0.27 -13.69 -12.94
CA VAL A 237 -0.04 -12.81 -14.08
C VAL A 237 1.43 -12.50 -14.24
N VAL A 238 1.88 -12.46 -15.49
CA VAL A 238 3.29 -12.31 -15.87
C VAL A 238 3.43 -11.09 -16.76
N LEU A 239 4.37 -10.21 -16.42
CA LEU A 239 4.74 -9.04 -17.21
C LEU A 239 5.74 -9.45 -18.29
N ARG A 240 5.23 -9.66 -19.52
CA ARG A 240 5.97 -10.11 -20.70
C ARG A 240 6.40 -8.90 -21.53
N VAL A 241 7.69 -8.58 -21.49
CA VAL A 241 8.27 -7.40 -22.17
C VAL A 241 8.73 -7.76 -23.60
N ASN A 242 9.84 -8.48 -23.74
CA ASN A 242 10.36 -8.93 -25.04
C ASN A 242 10.29 -10.45 -25.12
N VAL A 243 9.11 -10.95 -25.47
CA VAL A 243 8.86 -12.39 -25.61
C VAL A 243 8.88 -12.83 -27.08
N GLN A 244 8.98 -14.15 -27.30
CA GLN A 244 8.96 -14.73 -28.65
C GLN A 244 7.61 -14.46 -29.35
N PRO A 245 7.54 -14.49 -30.70
CA PRO A 245 6.33 -14.13 -31.45
C PRO A 245 5.10 -15.01 -31.18
N ASP A 246 5.29 -16.18 -30.59
CA ASP A 246 4.23 -17.11 -30.17
C ASP A 246 3.61 -16.76 -28.80
N GLN A 247 4.21 -15.81 -28.07
CA GLN A 247 3.73 -15.29 -26.80
C GLN A 247 3.25 -13.85 -26.94
N CYS A 248 2.13 -13.52 -26.29
CA CYS A 248 1.63 -12.15 -26.27
C CYS A 248 2.44 -11.30 -25.28
N GLN A 249 2.86 -10.11 -25.70
CA GLN A 249 3.37 -9.08 -24.79
C GLN A 249 2.23 -8.57 -23.90
N THR A 250 2.52 -8.38 -22.61
CA THR A 250 1.52 -7.90 -21.63
C THR A 250 1.88 -6.53 -21.07
N VAL A 251 3.00 -5.93 -21.48
CA VAL A 251 3.36 -4.55 -21.15
C VAL A 251 3.59 -3.72 -22.40
N THR A 252 3.32 -2.43 -22.32
CA THR A 252 3.53 -1.46 -23.42
C THR A 252 4.86 -0.72 -23.27
N ALA A 253 5.31 -0.51 -22.04
CA ALA A 253 6.60 0.09 -21.70
C ALA A 253 7.15 -0.54 -20.43
N PHE A 254 8.47 -0.67 -20.35
CA PHE A 254 9.18 -1.11 -19.15
C PHE A 254 10.52 -0.35 -19.04
N GLN A 255 10.76 0.30 -17.90
CA GLN A 255 12.01 1.01 -17.61
C GLN A 255 12.60 0.51 -16.30
N LEU A 256 13.90 0.25 -16.27
CA LEU A 256 14.63 -0.25 -15.11
C LEU A 256 15.66 0.78 -14.63
N ASN A 257 15.79 0.94 -13.32
CA ASN A 257 16.79 1.75 -12.65
C ASN A 257 17.41 0.97 -11.48
N VAL A 258 18.74 0.94 -11.44
CA VAL A 258 19.51 0.25 -10.39
C VAL A 258 20.37 1.29 -9.69
N ASN A 259 20.17 1.47 -8.38
CA ASN A 259 20.95 2.39 -7.58
C ASN A 259 21.80 1.65 -6.52
N PRO A 260 23.03 1.24 -6.86
CA PRO A 260 23.89 0.51 -5.92
C PRO A 260 24.49 1.38 -4.80
N GLU A 261 24.26 2.70 -4.82
CA GLU A 261 24.83 3.66 -3.88
C GLU A 261 23.93 3.92 -2.65
N GLN A 262 22.88 3.11 -2.45
CA GLN A 262 22.03 3.21 -1.27
C GLN A 262 22.76 2.72 0.01
N PRO A 263 22.39 3.21 1.20
CA PRO A 263 22.92 2.70 2.47
C PRO A 263 22.72 1.20 2.62
N ASN A 264 23.77 0.48 3.02
CA ASN A 264 23.74 -0.99 3.14
C ASN A 264 24.20 -1.52 4.51
N GLN A 265 24.65 -0.63 5.40
CA GLN A 265 25.02 -0.98 6.78
C GLN A 265 24.72 0.16 7.74
N PHE A 266 24.60 -0.19 9.02
CA PHE A 266 24.48 0.75 10.11
C PHE A 266 25.37 0.33 11.27
N SER A 267 26.05 1.30 11.86
CA SER A 267 26.69 1.17 13.17
C SER A 267 26.35 2.38 14.02
N GLY A 268 25.91 2.14 15.26
CA GLY A 268 25.56 3.21 16.18
C GLY A 268 25.71 2.79 17.62
N THR A 269 25.49 3.74 18.52
CA THR A 269 25.53 3.54 19.96
C THR A 269 24.24 4.05 20.57
N ALA A 270 23.67 3.27 21.48
CA ALA A 270 22.55 3.67 22.32
C ALA A 270 22.97 3.62 23.79
N ILE A 271 22.24 4.29 24.67
CA ILE A 271 22.43 4.13 26.11
C ILE A 271 21.35 3.16 26.60
N ASP A 272 21.75 2.10 27.30
CA ASP A 272 20.79 1.23 27.98
C ASP A 272 20.20 2.00 29.17
N GLU A 273 18.88 2.17 29.19
CA GLU A 273 18.18 2.94 30.22
C GLU A 273 18.26 2.27 31.62
N SER A 274 18.58 0.98 31.69
CA SER A 274 18.60 0.21 32.93
C SER A 274 19.91 0.34 33.72
N ASP A 275 21.05 0.46 33.03
CA ASP A 275 22.38 0.57 33.65
C ASP A 275 23.17 1.82 33.23
N LEU A 276 22.61 2.62 32.31
CA LEU A 276 23.19 3.85 31.75
C LEU A 276 24.52 3.64 31.00
N ASN A 277 24.83 2.41 30.62
CA ASN A 277 26.01 2.11 29.82
C ASN A 277 25.74 2.30 28.33
N GLU A 278 26.79 2.65 27.59
CA GLU A 278 26.75 2.65 26.13
C GLU A 278 26.72 1.23 25.59
N GLN A 279 25.74 0.95 24.75
CA GLN A 279 25.60 -0.28 24.00
C GLN A 279 25.80 0.03 22.52
N SER A 280 26.84 -0.55 21.92
CA SER A 280 27.03 -0.51 20.47
C SER A 280 26.03 -1.46 19.80
N THR A 281 25.47 -1.03 18.68
CA THR A 281 24.58 -1.83 17.84
C THR A 281 24.99 -1.68 16.37
N THR A 282 24.85 -2.78 15.64
CA THR A 282 25.08 -2.83 14.20
C THR A 282 23.88 -3.48 13.55
N ALA A 283 23.46 -2.96 12.40
CA ALA A 283 22.36 -3.53 11.64
C ALA A 283 22.73 -3.65 10.16
N SER A 284 22.15 -4.65 9.52
CA SER A 284 22.14 -4.87 8.07
C SER A 284 20.70 -5.14 7.63
N ASP A 285 20.41 -5.06 6.34
CA ASP A 285 19.09 -5.44 5.82
C ASP A 285 18.77 -6.91 6.16
N PRO A 286 17.74 -7.18 6.99
CA PRO A 286 17.38 -8.52 7.45
C PRO A 286 16.63 -9.35 6.40
N GLN A 287 16.19 -8.77 5.28
CA GLN A 287 15.47 -9.52 4.24
C GLN A 287 16.44 -10.41 3.46
N PRO A 288 16.14 -11.70 3.19
CA PRO A 288 16.94 -12.47 2.25
C PRO A 288 16.69 -12.03 0.80
N SER A 289 17.52 -12.52 -0.10
CA SER A 289 17.39 -12.31 -1.54
C SER A 289 16.06 -12.88 -2.06
N ILE A 290 15.32 -12.09 -2.85
CA ILE A 290 14.11 -12.54 -3.55
C ILE A 290 14.34 -13.71 -4.53
N SER A 291 15.51 -13.77 -5.18
CA SER A 291 15.90 -14.86 -6.08
C SER A 291 17.15 -15.58 -5.55
N GLN A 292 17.23 -16.89 -5.82
CA GLN A 292 18.40 -17.67 -5.47
C GLN A 292 19.61 -17.18 -6.29
N ASN A 293 20.75 -16.97 -5.63
CA ASN A 293 21.98 -16.46 -6.23
C ASN A 293 21.90 -15.03 -6.81
N GLY A 294 20.84 -14.28 -6.50
CA GLY A 294 20.77 -12.86 -6.82
C GLY A 294 21.73 -12.05 -5.95
N ARG A 295 22.44 -11.10 -6.57
CA ARG A 295 23.36 -10.22 -5.84
C ARG A 295 22.58 -9.18 -5.04
N ARG A 296 22.81 -9.10 -3.74
CA ARG A 296 22.19 -8.08 -2.85
C ARG A 296 23.04 -6.82 -2.75
N ILE A 297 22.48 -5.74 -2.20
CA ILE A 297 23.22 -4.48 -2.06
C ILE A 297 24.42 -4.57 -1.08
N ASN A 298 24.36 -5.48 -0.10
CA ASN A 298 25.46 -5.73 0.83
C ASN A 298 26.64 -6.48 0.18
N GLU A 299 26.45 -7.03 -1.02
CA GLU A 299 27.48 -7.67 -1.83
C GLU A 299 28.10 -6.71 -2.86
N CYS A 300 27.61 -5.47 -2.92
CA CYS A 300 28.25 -4.40 -3.69
C CYS A 300 29.53 -3.93 -2.98
N GLU A 301 30.55 -3.52 -3.76
CA GLU A 301 31.88 -3.18 -3.21
C GLU A 301 31.89 -1.95 -2.29
N ALA A 302 30.99 -0.99 -2.52
CA ALA A 302 30.93 0.24 -1.76
C ALA A 302 30.08 0.06 -0.49
N GLN A 303 30.71 0.19 0.68
CA GLN A 303 30.01 0.31 1.94
C GLN A 303 29.46 1.74 2.13
N ARG A 304 28.18 1.83 2.50
CA ARG A 304 27.46 3.08 2.72
C ARG A 304 26.74 3.03 4.05
N ASP A 305 27.18 3.88 4.97
CA ASP A 305 26.61 3.96 6.31
C ASP A 305 25.29 4.74 6.30
N LEU A 306 24.29 4.16 6.94
CA LEU A 306 23.07 4.85 7.31
C LEU A 306 23.32 5.68 8.58
N CYS A 307 22.90 6.93 8.59
CA CYS A 307 22.93 7.78 9.79
C CYS A 307 21.54 7.84 10.42
N VAL A 308 21.27 7.00 11.44
CA VAL A 308 20.03 7.08 12.23
C VAL A 308 20.29 7.88 13.50
N THR A 309 19.68 9.05 13.62
CA THR A 309 19.68 9.84 14.86
C THR A 309 18.38 9.59 15.60
N THR A 310 18.38 8.65 16.53
CA THR A 310 17.20 8.31 17.33
C THR A 310 17.57 8.17 18.80
N ALA A 311 16.79 8.82 19.67
CA ALA A 311 16.81 8.53 21.09
C ALA A 311 15.94 7.29 21.36
N GLY A 312 16.42 6.40 22.22
CA GLY A 312 15.75 5.15 22.56
C GLY A 312 16.73 4.08 23.01
N SER A 313 16.19 2.91 23.35
CA SER A 313 16.99 1.73 23.68
C SER A 313 17.74 1.18 22.46
N ALA A 314 18.73 0.32 22.69
CA ALA A 314 19.46 -0.35 21.61
C ALA A 314 18.53 -1.10 20.65
N THR A 315 17.46 -1.71 21.16
CA THR A 315 16.44 -2.40 20.35
C THR A 315 15.64 -1.43 19.46
N GLU A 316 15.28 -0.25 19.96
CA GLU A 316 14.58 0.76 19.14
C GLU A 316 15.47 1.31 18.03
N VAL A 317 16.75 1.56 18.34
CA VAL A 317 17.74 1.98 17.34
C VAL A 317 17.93 0.90 16.29
N GLN A 318 18.06 -0.36 16.71
CA GLN A 318 18.22 -1.50 15.81
C GLN A 318 16.99 -1.65 14.90
N ASN A 319 15.77 -1.70 15.44
CA ASN A 319 14.56 -1.86 14.62
C ASN A 319 14.43 -0.75 13.56
N ARG A 320 14.72 0.52 13.92
CA ARG A 320 14.67 1.65 12.98
C ARG A 320 15.77 1.57 11.92
N ALA A 321 16.98 1.18 12.31
CA ALA A 321 18.09 0.97 11.37
C ALA A 321 17.76 -0.16 10.39
N GLU A 322 17.27 -1.30 10.87
CA GLU A 322 16.84 -2.42 10.03
C GLU A 322 15.71 -2.02 9.08
N ALA A 323 14.72 -1.25 9.53
CA ALA A 323 13.63 -0.75 8.68
C ALA A 323 14.14 0.16 7.54
N ALA A 324 15.03 1.09 7.86
CA ALA A 324 15.61 1.99 6.86
C ALA A 324 16.57 1.27 5.89
N LEU A 325 17.35 0.30 6.38
CA LEU A 325 18.19 -0.55 5.53
C LEU A 325 17.35 -1.50 4.67
N THR A 326 16.21 -1.96 5.16
CA THR A 326 15.25 -2.74 4.37
C THR A 326 14.72 -1.92 3.20
N GLU A 327 14.27 -0.68 3.43
CA GLU A 327 13.82 0.18 2.32
C GLU A 327 14.97 0.49 1.33
N SER A 328 16.18 0.71 1.85
CA SER A 328 17.39 0.92 1.02
C SER A 328 17.78 -0.34 0.23
N GLY A 329 17.46 -1.53 0.75
CA GLY A 329 17.67 -2.82 0.14
C GLY A 329 16.83 -3.04 -1.13
N TRP A 330 15.76 -2.28 -1.34
CA TRP A 330 15.00 -2.27 -2.60
C TRP A 330 15.66 -1.36 -3.65
N TYR A 331 16.89 -1.72 -4.02
CA TYR A 331 17.78 -0.86 -4.81
C TYR A 331 17.56 -0.97 -6.33
N VAL A 332 16.76 -1.95 -6.77
CA VAL A 332 16.32 -2.10 -8.16
C VAL A 332 14.87 -1.65 -8.25
N ASN A 333 14.61 -0.61 -9.04
CA ASN A 333 13.28 -0.06 -9.26
C ASN A 333 12.95 -0.15 -10.76
N ALA A 334 11.70 -0.41 -11.09
CA ALA A 334 11.22 -0.38 -12.46
C ALA A 334 9.87 0.32 -12.56
N THR A 335 9.57 0.85 -13.74
CA THR A 335 8.23 1.30 -14.10
C THR A 335 7.71 0.49 -15.26
N ALA A 336 6.42 0.17 -15.24
CA ALA A 336 5.77 -0.58 -16.31
C ALA A 336 4.37 -0.03 -16.58
N SER A 337 3.95 -0.04 -17.84
CA SER A 337 2.59 0.34 -18.24
C SER A 337 1.91 -0.84 -18.93
N THR A 338 0.63 -1.05 -18.62
CA THR A 338 -0.19 -2.13 -19.19
C THR A 338 -1.67 -1.73 -19.19
N THR A 339 -2.54 -2.60 -19.70
CA THR A 339 -4.00 -2.48 -19.57
C THR A 339 -4.58 -3.75 -18.97
N ALA A 340 -5.70 -3.65 -18.28
CA ALA A 340 -6.37 -4.81 -17.69
C ALA A 340 -6.74 -5.85 -18.78
N HIS A 341 -7.06 -5.37 -19.98
CA HIS A 341 -7.33 -6.22 -21.13
C HIS A 341 -6.10 -7.01 -21.60
N MET A 342 -4.94 -6.34 -21.75
CA MET A 342 -3.69 -7.00 -22.17
C MET A 342 -3.19 -8.00 -21.13
N LEU A 343 -3.32 -7.66 -19.85
CA LEU A 343 -2.85 -8.49 -18.76
C LEU A 343 -3.81 -9.64 -18.43
N GLY A 344 -5.12 -9.45 -18.67
CA GLY A 344 -6.17 -10.37 -18.25
C GLY A 344 -6.35 -10.39 -16.73
N GLY A 345 -6.04 -9.28 -16.05
CA GLY A 345 -6.04 -9.17 -14.59
C GLY A 345 -5.84 -7.72 -14.14
N VAL A 346 -5.97 -7.50 -12.84
CA VAL A 346 -5.71 -6.21 -12.17
C VAL A 346 -4.57 -6.44 -11.19
N LEU A 347 -3.65 -5.48 -11.12
CA LEU A 347 -2.50 -5.53 -10.22
C LEU A 347 -2.65 -4.50 -9.12
N MET A 348 -2.33 -4.88 -7.89
CA MET A 348 -2.44 -4.03 -6.70
C MET A 348 -1.05 -3.86 -6.07
N PRO A 349 -0.81 -2.80 -5.28
CA PRO A 349 0.36 -2.76 -4.42
C PRO A 349 0.42 -3.99 -3.51
N HIS A 350 1.62 -4.34 -3.07
CA HIS A 350 1.92 -5.57 -2.31
C HIS A 350 1.89 -6.87 -3.12
N ASP A 351 1.38 -6.86 -4.35
CA ASP A 351 1.48 -8.02 -5.22
C ASP A 351 2.93 -8.31 -5.61
N VAL A 352 3.19 -9.59 -5.86
CA VAL A 352 4.42 -10.08 -6.47
C VAL A 352 4.09 -10.61 -7.84
N VAL A 353 4.76 -10.07 -8.84
CA VAL A 353 4.61 -10.44 -10.25
C VAL A 353 5.94 -10.91 -10.83
N ASP A 354 5.88 -11.87 -11.74
CA ASP A 354 7.05 -12.27 -12.53
C ASP A 354 7.18 -11.40 -13.77
N VAL A 355 8.42 -11.02 -14.08
CA VAL A 355 8.79 -10.23 -15.24
C VAL A 355 9.67 -11.05 -16.18
N GLU A 356 9.22 -11.22 -17.42
CA GLU A 356 9.88 -12.01 -18.46
C GLU A 356 10.34 -11.13 -19.64
N GLY A 357 11.44 -11.52 -20.29
CA GLY A 357 11.92 -10.85 -21.50
C GLY A 357 12.83 -9.64 -21.25
N LEU A 358 13.48 -9.57 -20.09
CA LEU A 358 14.50 -8.55 -19.76
C LEU A 358 15.93 -9.11 -19.69
N GLY A 359 16.11 -10.41 -19.98
CA GLY A 359 17.37 -11.13 -19.83
C GLY A 359 17.54 -11.76 -18.45
N GLU A 360 18.52 -12.66 -18.31
CA GLU A 360 18.73 -13.46 -17.08
C GLU A 360 19.01 -12.62 -15.83
N GLU A 361 19.60 -11.43 -15.99
CA GLU A 361 19.94 -10.56 -14.86
C GLU A 361 18.75 -9.76 -14.31
N ASN A 362 17.76 -9.47 -15.16
CA ASN A 362 16.69 -8.52 -14.84
C ASN A 362 15.30 -9.17 -14.87
N SER A 363 15.15 -10.35 -15.46
CA SER A 363 13.92 -11.14 -15.32
C SER A 363 13.83 -11.79 -13.94
N GLY A 364 12.61 -12.09 -13.52
CA GLY A 364 12.30 -12.67 -12.21
C GLY A 364 11.18 -11.91 -11.51
N SER A 365 11.03 -12.17 -10.20
CA SER A 365 9.93 -11.62 -9.42
C SER A 365 10.19 -10.17 -8.98
N TYR A 366 9.14 -9.37 -9.00
CA TYR A 366 9.12 -7.97 -8.56
C TYR A 366 7.94 -7.73 -7.64
N GLN A 367 8.13 -6.91 -6.61
CA GLN A 367 7.02 -6.43 -5.79
C GLN A 367 6.46 -5.15 -6.40
N ILE A 368 5.14 -5.03 -6.44
CA ILE A 368 4.45 -3.80 -6.82
C ILE A 368 4.43 -2.84 -5.64
N LYS A 369 5.04 -1.67 -5.83
CA LYS A 369 5.08 -0.58 -4.85
C LYS A 369 3.90 0.37 -5.02
N THR A 370 3.57 0.70 -6.26
CA THR A 370 2.52 1.66 -6.60
C THR A 370 1.79 1.18 -7.84
N THR A 371 0.47 1.34 -7.84
CA THR A 371 -0.36 1.16 -9.03
C THR A 371 -1.22 2.40 -9.22
N THR A 372 -1.19 2.96 -10.42
CA THR A 372 -2.14 3.99 -10.86
C THR A 372 -3.07 3.40 -11.90
N HIS A 373 -4.35 3.26 -11.54
CA HIS A 373 -5.41 2.87 -12.45
C HIS A 373 -6.02 4.11 -13.09
N VAL A 374 -6.14 4.12 -14.41
CA VAL A 374 -6.89 5.13 -15.16
C VAL A 374 -7.94 4.40 -16.01
N ILE A 375 -9.20 4.59 -15.67
CA ILE A 375 -10.34 3.95 -16.32
C ILE A 375 -11.13 5.02 -17.05
N ASN A 376 -11.32 4.82 -18.34
CA ASN A 376 -12.14 5.68 -19.19
C ASN A 376 -12.89 4.85 -20.22
N ALA A 377 -13.62 5.51 -21.12
CA ALA A 377 -14.39 4.84 -22.16
C ALA A 377 -13.54 4.02 -23.16
N ALA A 378 -12.23 4.21 -23.21
CA ALA A 378 -11.33 3.50 -24.12
C ALA A 378 -10.80 2.20 -23.50
N ASP A 379 -10.22 2.25 -22.30
CA ASP A 379 -9.68 1.07 -21.62
C ASP A 379 -9.43 1.35 -20.12
N HIS A 380 -9.03 0.31 -19.39
CA HIS A 380 -8.48 0.35 -18.04
C HIS A 380 -6.95 0.26 -18.11
N PHE A 381 -6.29 1.41 -18.04
CA PHE A 381 -4.84 1.53 -18.02
C PHE A 381 -4.29 1.35 -16.60
N MET A 382 -3.11 0.74 -16.49
CA MET A 382 -2.37 0.56 -15.23
C MET A 382 -0.92 0.97 -15.43
N ASP A 383 -0.49 1.97 -14.67
CA ASP A 383 0.91 2.34 -14.52
C ASP A 383 1.44 1.83 -13.19
N LEU A 384 2.57 1.13 -13.22
CA LEU A 384 3.13 0.37 -12.10
C LEU A 384 4.51 0.90 -11.75
N GLU A 385 4.78 1.03 -10.45
CA GLU A 385 6.14 1.09 -9.93
C GLU A 385 6.46 -0.23 -9.23
N LEU A 386 7.54 -0.85 -9.67
CA LEU A 386 8.01 -2.17 -9.24
C LEU A 386 9.33 -2.03 -8.51
N ARG A 387 9.58 -2.90 -7.53
CA ARG A 387 10.86 -2.94 -6.83
C ARG A 387 11.35 -4.37 -6.59
N ARG A 388 12.67 -4.52 -6.53
CA ARG A 388 13.38 -5.78 -6.29
C ARG A 388 14.62 -5.53 -5.42
N ASN A 389 14.94 -6.47 -4.55
CA ASN A 389 16.06 -6.34 -3.61
C ASN A 389 17.35 -7.08 -4.05
N VAL A 390 17.40 -7.55 -5.30
CA VAL A 390 18.55 -8.22 -5.91
C VAL A 390 18.67 -7.93 -7.39
N MET A 391 19.88 -8.13 -7.91
CA MET A 391 20.20 -8.20 -9.33
C MET A 391 20.59 -9.63 -9.70
N GLY A 392 20.06 -10.15 -10.80
CA GLY A 392 20.28 -11.53 -11.23
C GLY A 392 19.66 -12.57 -10.30
N GLY A 393 19.99 -13.84 -10.54
CA GLY A 393 19.34 -14.98 -9.90
C GLY A 393 18.00 -15.27 -10.54
N SER A 394 17.89 -16.47 -11.12
CA SER A 394 16.69 -17.04 -11.75
C SER A 394 15.89 -17.87 -10.77
#